data_AF-A0A2A2WQT8-F1
#
_entry.id   AF-A0A2A2WQT8-F1
#
_cell.length_a   1.000
_cell.length_b   1.000
_cell.length_c   1.000
_cell.angle_alpha   90.00
_cell.angle_beta   90.00
_cell.angle_gamma   90.00
#
_symmetry.space_group_name_H-M   'P 1'
#
loop_
_entity.id
_entity.type
_entity.pdbx_description
1 polymer ?
#
loop_
_entity_poly.entity_id
_entity_poly.type
_entity_poly.pdbx_seq_one_letter_code
_entity_poly.pdbx_strand_id
1 'polypeptide(L)'
;MGAADFDLTMDELRTVVRFAADGARRSNLQRTAAFASHRAAKEVSDDTARLAALACGDAAAAAYLHPIAKASQVGHILRAAASAARVAELRTGTTDSDWVRALADRASPPVPEILRRYPEAPTGKSRVSQLMSALDSAIRERD
;
A
#
# COMPACT_ATOMS: atom_id res chain seq x y z
N MET A 1 -10.79 -23.35 2.84
CA MET A 1 -9.98 -22.99 4.02
C MET A 1 -10.38 -21.58 4.42
N GLY A 2 -11.19 -21.44 5.48
CA GLY A 2 -11.76 -20.15 5.89
C GLY A 2 -10.64 -19.22 6.35
N ALA A 3 -10.69 -17.95 5.92
CA ALA A 3 -9.76 -16.94 6.41
C ALA A 3 -9.92 -16.83 7.94
N ALA A 4 -8.83 -17.03 8.69
CA ALA A 4 -8.83 -16.75 10.11
C ALA A 4 -9.01 -15.24 10.32
N ASP A 5 -9.99 -14.88 11.14
CA ASP A 5 -10.16 -13.51 11.61
C ASP A 5 -9.14 -13.25 12.73
N PHE A 6 -8.62 -12.04 12.79
CA PHE A 6 -7.78 -11.58 13.90
C PHE A 6 -8.25 -10.21 14.35
N ASP A 7 -7.64 -9.67 15.41
CA ASP A 7 -7.93 -8.31 15.85
C ASP A 7 -6.83 -7.35 15.39
N LEU A 8 -7.26 -6.14 15.01
CA LEU A 8 -6.38 -4.99 14.84
C LEU A 8 -6.80 -3.90 15.82
N THR A 9 -5.85 -3.44 16.61
CA THR A 9 -6.03 -2.29 17.48
C THR A 9 -6.13 -1.00 16.66
N MET A 10 -6.72 0.04 17.27
CA MET A 10 -6.79 1.35 16.64
C MET A 10 -5.41 1.97 16.37
N ASP A 11 -4.40 1.63 17.17
CA ASP A 11 -3.03 2.13 16.98
C ASP A 11 -2.31 1.39 15.85
N GLU A 12 -2.52 0.08 15.69
CA GLU A 12 -2.05 -0.67 14.52
C GLU A 12 -2.64 -0.11 13.22
N LEU A 13 -3.95 0.17 13.19
CA LEU A 13 -4.59 0.82 12.04
C LEU A 13 -3.98 2.20 11.74
N ARG A 14 -3.69 3.01 12.77
CA ARG A 14 -3.04 4.32 12.59
C ARG A 14 -1.63 4.19 12.06
N THR A 15 -0.88 3.18 12.47
CA THR A 15 0.47 2.91 11.96
C THR A 15 0.42 2.55 10.48
N VAL A 16 -0.51 1.69 10.05
CA VAL A 16 -0.68 1.36 8.62
C VAL A 16 -1.02 2.61 7.80
N VAL A 17 -1.93 3.46 8.30
CA VAL A 17 -2.28 4.73 7.62
C VAL A 17 -1.07 5.66 7.50
N ARG A 18 -0.25 5.78 8.56
CA ARG A 18 0.97 6.61 8.52
C ARG A 18 2.00 6.05 7.56
N PHE A 19 2.19 4.74 7.53
CA PHE A 19 3.06 4.10 6.54
C PHE A 19 2.59 4.38 5.09
N ALA A 20 1.28 4.35 4.84
CA ALA A 20 0.74 4.56 3.50
C ALA A 20 0.68 6.04 3.05
N ALA A 21 0.50 6.99 3.97
CA ALA A 21 0.12 8.38 3.65
C ALA A 21 0.88 9.47 4.43
N ASP A 22 1.83 9.11 5.31
CA ASP A 22 2.35 9.98 6.39
C ASP A 22 1.19 10.68 7.16
N GLY A 23 0.00 10.04 7.23
CA GLY A 23 -1.29 10.72 7.33
C GLY A 23 -2.05 10.68 8.67
N ALA A 24 -3.14 11.46 8.72
CA ALA A 24 -3.97 11.79 9.89
C ALA A 24 -4.96 10.70 10.37
N ARG A 25 -5.67 10.97 11.48
CA ARG A 25 -6.63 10.05 12.13
C ARG A 25 -7.78 9.60 11.20
N ARG A 26 -8.30 8.38 11.43
CA ARG A 26 -9.44 7.81 10.70
C ARG A 26 -10.68 8.70 10.73
N SER A 27 -11.25 9.02 9.56
CA SER A 27 -12.48 9.82 9.41
C SER A 27 -13.18 9.58 8.06
N ASN A 28 -14.38 10.14 7.87
CA ASN A 28 -15.08 10.08 6.57
C ASN A 28 -14.32 10.78 5.43
N LEU A 29 -13.40 11.69 5.76
CA LEU A 29 -12.59 12.39 4.75
C LEU A 29 -11.74 11.42 3.92
N GLN A 30 -11.24 10.34 4.53
CA GLN A 30 -10.47 9.32 3.82
C GLN A 30 -11.32 8.58 2.78
N ARG A 31 -12.57 8.24 3.09
CA ARG A 31 -13.48 7.62 2.13
C ARG A 31 -13.76 8.54 0.95
N THR A 32 -14.07 9.81 1.22
CA THR A 32 -14.34 10.80 0.16
C THR A 32 -13.08 11.05 -0.69
N ALA A 33 -11.91 11.18 -0.05
CA ALA A 33 -10.63 11.34 -0.73
C ALA A 33 -10.31 10.12 -1.61
N ALA A 34 -10.51 8.89 -1.12
CA ALA A 34 -10.28 7.69 -1.90
C ALA A 34 -11.14 7.66 -3.18
N PHE A 35 -12.44 7.96 -3.08
CA PHE A 35 -13.32 8.02 -4.24
C PHE A 35 -12.96 9.15 -5.20
N ALA A 36 -12.63 10.34 -4.69
CA ALA A 36 -12.22 11.47 -5.51
C ALA A 36 -10.91 11.17 -6.25
N SER A 37 -9.94 10.58 -5.57
CA SER A 37 -8.66 10.12 -6.13
C SER A 37 -8.85 9.08 -7.24
N HIS A 38 -9.70 8.07 -7.02
CA HIS A 38 -9.99 7.09 -8.07
C HIS A 38 -10.74 7.68 -9.25
N ARG A 39 -11.59 8.71 -9.04
CA ARG A 39 -12.24 9.43 -10.13
C ARG A 39 -11.22 10.24 -10.94
N ALA A 40 -10.38 11.03 -10.26
CA ALA A 40 -9.31 11.79 -10.91
C ALA A 40 -8.37 10.88 -11.72
N ALA A 41 -8.01 9.71 -11.19
CA ALA A 41 -7.19 8.74 -11.92
C ALA A 41 -7.83 8.26 -13.24
N LYS A 42 -9.16 8.26 -13.37
CA LYS A 42 -9.86 7.88 -14.61
C LYS A 42 -9.90 9.03 -15.63
N GLU A 43 -9.77 10.26 -15.18
CA GLU A 43 -9.91 11.47 -16.01
C GLU A 43 -8.58 11.95 -16.60
N VAL A 44 -7.45 11.46 -16.07
CA VAL A 44 -6.10 11.89 -16.49
C VAL A 44 -5.46 10.88 -17.45
N SER A 45 -4.91 11.38 -18.55
CA SER A 45 -4.21 10.58 -19.57
C SER A 45 -2.73 10.36 -19.27
N ASP A 46 -2.10 11.21 -18.46
CA ASP A 46 -0.72 11.04 -18.03
C ASP A 46 -0.58 9.90 -17.01
N ASP A 47 0.30 8.95 -17.32
CA ASP A 47 0.51 7.74 -16.52
C ASP A 47 1.02 8.04 -15.11
N THR A 48 1.89 9.05 -14.96
CA THR A 48 2.46 9.44 -13.67
C THR A 48 1.40 10.07 -12.78
N ALA A 49 0.63 11.00 -13.31
CA ALA A 49 -0.47 11.65 -12.60
C ALA A 49 -1.59 10.66 -12.26
N ARG A 50 -1.90 9.72 -13.16
CA ARG A 50 -2.85 8.62 -12.87
C ARG A 50 -2.36 7.78 -11.69
N LEU A 51 -1.10 7.37 -11.68
CA LEU A 51 -0.52 6.57 -10.60
C LEU A 51 -0.43 7.35 -9.27
N ALA A 52 -0.11 8.64 -9.32
CA ALA A 52 -0.12 9.50 -8.14
C ALA A 52 -1.54 9.60 -7.54
N ALA A 53 -2.56 9.78 -8.38
CA ALA A 53 -3.95 9.77 -7.94
C ALA A 53 -4.35 8.42 -7.33
N LEU A 54 -3.97 7.30 -7.96
CA LEU A 54 -4.20 5.97 -7.38
C LEU A 54 -3.49 5.79 -6.04
N ALA A 55 -2.24 6.22 -5.92
CA ALA A 55 -1.47 6.15 -4.67
C ALA A 55 -2.17 6.91 -3.54
N CYS A 56 -2.68 8.12 -3.80
CA CYS A 56 -3.47 8.88 -2.83
C CYS A 56 -4.75 8.15 -2.42
N GLY A 57 -5.43 7.51 -3.37
CA GLY A 57 -6.64 6.74 -3.11
C GLY A 57 -6.37 5.51 -2.23
N ASP A 58 -5.32 4.75 -2.56
CA ASP A 58 -4.89 3.58 -1.78
C ASP A 58 -4.43 3.97 -0.37
N ALA A 59 -3.72 5.10 -0.25
CA ALA A 59 -3.26 5.63 1.02
C ALA A 59 -4.45 6.03 1.93
N ALA A 60 -5.50 6.61 1.35
CA ALA A 60 -6.72 6.88 2.07
C ALA A 60 -7.50 5.59 2.41
N ALA A 61 -7.44 4.58 1.54
CA ALA A 61 -8.07 3.28 1.74
C ALA A 61 -7.43 2.46 2.87
N ALA A 62 -6.17 2.76 3.25
CA ALA A 62 -5.44 2.08 4.33
C ALA A 62 -6.19 2.07 5.68
N ALA A 63 -6.98 3.13 5.95
CA ALA A 63 -7.79 3.23 7.17
C ALA A 63 -8.97 2.26 7.25
N TYR A 64 -9.21 1.52 6.16
CA TYR A 64 -10.26 0.52 6.02
C TYR A 64 -9.69 -0.91 5.89
N LEU A 65 -8.44 -1.11 6.29
CA LEU A 65 -7.84 -2.44 6.43
C LEU A 65 -8.74 -3.33 7.32
N HIS A 66 -9.17 -4.46 6.78
CA HIS A 66 -10.01 -5.43 7.48
C HIS A 66 -9.13 -6.52 8.08
N PRO A 67 -9.35 -6.96 9.33
CA PRO A 67 -8.50 -7.94 9.99
C PRO A 67 -8.86 -9.39 9.61
N ILE A 68 -9.12 -9.62 8.32
CA ILE A 68 -9.38 -10.94 7.75
C ILE A 68 -8.17 -11.40 6.96
N ALA A 69 -7.68 -12.61 7.22
CA ALA A 69 -6.52 -13.19 6.55
C ALA A 69 -6.77 -13.48 5.05
N LYS A 70 -6.81 -12.43 4.23
CA LYS A 70 -6.99 -12.46 2.77
C LYS A 70 -5.88 -11.67 2.10
N ALA A 71 -5.23 -12.26 1.09
CA ALA A 71 -4.17 -11.61 0.31
C ALA A 71 -4.61 -10.25 -0.30
N SER A 72 -5.90 -10.08 -0.61
CA SER A 72 -6.42 -8.80 -1.11
C SER A 72 -6.31 -7.66 -0.09
N GLN A 73 -6.23 -7.95 1.20
CA GLN A 73 -6.08 -6.94 2.26
C GLN A 73 -4.67 -6.32 2.29
N VAL A 74 -3.65 -7.02 1.79
CA VAL A 74 -2.28 -6.49 1.70
C VAL A 74 -2.21 -5.22 0.85
N GLY A 75 -3.13 -5.08 -0.11
CA GLY A 75 -3.24 -3.86 -0.92
C GLY A 75 -3.51 -2.60 -0.10
N HIS A 76 -4.26 -2.69 1.01
CA HIS A 76 -4.50 -1.57 1.91
C HIS A 76 -3.24 -1.13 2.67
N ILE A 77 -2.23 -2.00 2.76
CA ILE A 77 -0.96 -1.71 3.45
C ILE A 77 0.08 -1.21 2.44
N LEU A 78 0.29 -1.93 1.34
CA LEU A 78 1.48 -1.76 0.49
C LEU A 78 1.24 -1.04 -0.84
N ARG A 79 -0.01 -0.95 -1.34
CA ARG A 79 -0.26 -0.50 -2.72
C ARG A 79 0.06 0.96 -2.97
N ALA A 80 -0.14 1.82 -1.97
CA ALA A 80 0.26 3.22 -2.04
C ALA A 80 1.78 3.35 -2.26
N ALA A 81 2.58 2.64 -1.45
CA ALA A 81 4.03 2.62 -1.57
C ALA A 81 4.50 2.03 -2.92
N ALA A 82 3.88 0.94 -3.37
CA ALA A 82 4.19 0.33 -4.67
C ALA A 82 3.88 1.27 -5.86
N SER A 83 2.78 2.03 -5.78
CA SER A 83 2.42 3.03 -6.78
C SER A 83 3.41 4.21 -6.78
N ALA A 84 3.87 4.66 -5.60
CA ALA A 84 4.89 5.68 -5.46
C ALA A 84 6.24 5.24 -6.05
N ALA A 85 6.66 3.98 -5.80
CA ALA A 85 7.83 3.40 -6.43
C ALA A 85 7.70 3.40 -7.96
N ARG A 86 6.52 3.03 -8.50
CA ARG A 86 6.29 3.07 -9.95
C ARG A 86 6.36 4.48 -10.53
N VAL A 87 5.83 5.48 -9.83
CA VAL A 87 5.98 6.89 -10.22
C VAL A 87 7.46 7.29 -10.26
N ALA A 88 8.25 6.85 -9.29
CA ALA A 88 9.69 7.13 -9.26
C ALA A 88 10.43 6.45 -10.42
N GLU A 89 10.11 5.19 -10.76
CA GLU A 89 10.65 4.51 -11.95
C GLU A 89 10.34 5.28 -13.23
N LEU A 90 9.10 5.74 -13.41
CA LEU A 90 8.68 6.48 -14.60
C LEU A 90 9.41 7.82 -14.73
N ARG A 91 9.61 8.53 -13.62
CA ARG A 91 10.30 9.83 -13.59
C ARG A 91 11.79 9.72 -13.86
N THR A 92 12.41 8.61 -13.45
CA THR A 92 13.86 8.39 -13.56
C THR A 92 14.25 7.56 -14.78
N GLY A 93 13.28 6.87 -15.40
CA GLY A 93 13.52 5.94 -16.50
C GLY A 93 14.22 4.64 -16.09
N THR A 94 14.41 4.39 -14.79
CA THR A 94 15.06 3.17 -14.28
C THR A 94 14.09 2.29 -13.49
N THR A 95 14.10 1.00 -13.80
CA THR A 95 13.36 -0.05 -13.07
C THR A 95 14.20 -0.75 -12.00
N ASP A 96 15.50 -0.43 -11.93
CA ASP A 96 16.49 -1.06 -11.05
C ASP A 96 16.84 -0.16 -9.84
N SER A 97 15.96 0.77 -9.53
CA SER A 97 16.16 1.67 -8.41
C SER A 97 15.82 0.94 -7.11
N ASP A 98 16.67 1.10 -6.09
CA ASP A 98 16.55 0.53 -4.74
C ASP A 98 15.30 1.01 -3.96
N TRP A 99 14.27 1.54 -4.63
CA TRP A 99 13.02 2.02 -4.00
C TRP A 99 12.34 0.95 -3.17
N VAL A 100 12.37 -0.32 -3.61
CA VAL A 100 11.78 -1.42 -2.83
C VAL A 100 12.48 -1.54 -1.48
N ARG A 101 13.82 -1.53 -1.48
CA ARG A 101 14.62 -1.59 -0.24
C ARG A 101 14.40 -0.35 0.62
N ALA A 102 14.47 0.84 0.02
CA ALA A 102 14.27 2.11 0.73
C ALA A 102 12.86 2.24 1.34
N LEU A 103 11.82 1.71 0.67
CA LEU A 103 10.46 1.67 1.21
C LEU A 103 10.29 0.59 2.27
N ALA A 104 10.94 -0.57 2.11
CA ALA A 104 11.00 -1.60 3.14
C ALA A 104 11.67 -1.03 4.41
N ASP A 105 12.76 -0.26 4.27
CA ASP A 105 13.45 0.44 5.36
C ASP A 105 12.54 1.35 6.18
N ARG A 106 11.52 1.94 5.56
CA ARG A 106 10.50 2.76 6.23
C ARG A 106 9.42 1.96 6.94
N ALA A 107 9.29 0.65 6.68
CA ALA A 107 8.31 -0.21 7.33
C ALA A 107 8.79 -0.63 8.74
N SER A 108 8.84 0.31 9.66
CA SER A 108 9.21 0.05 11.06
C SER A 108 8.08 -0.66 11.83
N PRO A 109 8.39 -1.36 12.94
CA PRO A 109 7.36 -1.95 13.81
C PRO A 109 6.26 -0.96 14.22
N PRO A 110 4.99 -1.38 14.29
CA PRO A 110 4.48 -2.75 14.08
C PRO A 110 4.12 -3.11 12.62
N VAL A 111 4.53 -2.35 11.60
CA VAL A 111 4.12 -2.63 10.19
C VAL A 111 4.46 -4.06 9.73
N PRO A 112 5.69 -4.59 9.94
CA PRO A 112 6.03 -5.96 9.55
C PRO A 112 5.19 -7.00 10.30
N GLU A 113 4.89 -6.77 11.58
CA GLU A 113 4.09 -7.67 12.42
C GLU A 113 2.64 -7.75 11.95
N ILE A 114 2.05 -6.60 11.59
CA ILE A 114 0.70 -6.53 11.02
C ILE A 114 0.67 -7.23 9.67
N LEU A 115 1.66 -6.97 8.81
CA LEU A 115 1.74 -7.56 7.47
C LEU A 115 1.81 -9.09 7.53
N ARG A 116 2.54 -9.66 8.49
CA ARG A 116 2.66 -11.11 8.70
C ARG A 116 1.35 -11.81 9.11
N ARG A 117 0.36 -11.08 9.62
CA ARG A 117 -0.99 -11.64 9.91
C ARG A 117 -1.78 -11.91 8.64
N TYR A 118 -1.39 -11.31 7.52
CA TYR A 118 -1.99 -11.54 6.22
C TYR A 118 -1.18 -12.54 5.39
N PRO A 119 -1.84 -13.32 4.50
CA PRO A 119 -1.15 -14.05 3.45
C PRO A 119 -0.28 -13.11 2.61
N GLU A 120 0.69 -13.68 1.89
CA GLU A 120 1.57 -12.92 0.99
C GLU A 120 0.78 -12.10 -0.04
N ALA A 121 1.38 -10.98 -0.45
CA ALA A 121 0.84 -10.12 -1.49
C ALA A 121 0.60 -10.91 -2.78
N PRO A 122 -0.57 -10.75 -3.44
CA PRO A 122 -0.83 -11.45 -4.69
C PRO A 122 0.07 -10.91 -5.81
N THR A 123 0.78 -11.82 -6.49
CA THR A 123 1.58 -11.48 -7.67
C THR A 123 0.69 -11.31 -8.89
N GLY A 124 0.63 -10.07 -9.40
CA GLY A 124 -0.13 -9.72 -10.60
C GLY A 124 0.76 -9.42 -11.81
N LYS A 125 0.15 -9.26 -12.98
CA LYS A 125 0.86 -8.92 -14.22
C LYS A 125 1.29 -7.44 -14.30
N SER A 126 0.68 -6.57 -13.50
CA SER A 126 1.01 -5.14 -13.53
C SER A 126 2.32 -4.87 -12.82
N ARG A 127 3.09 -3.85 -13.27
CA ARG A 127 4.33 -3.45 -12.61
C ARG A 127 4.10 -3.05 -11.15
N VAL A 128 2.98 -2.40 -10.83
CA VAL A 128 2.61 -2.07 -9.43
C VAL A 128 2.39 -3.33 -8.60
N SER A 129 1.73 -4.36 -9.14
CA SER A 129 1.54 -5.64 -8.44
C SER A 129 2.87 -6.36 -8.18
N GLN A 130 3.80 -6.29 -9.13
CA GLN A 130 5.16 -6.84 -8.97
C GLN A 130 5.95 -6.09 -7.89
N LEU A 131 5.91 -4.75 -7.90
CA LEU A 131 6.55 -3.91 -6.89
C LEU A 131 5.94 -4.13 -5.50
N MET A 132 4.62 -4.32 -5.41
CA MET A 132 3.93 -4.63 -4.15
C MET A 132 4.35 -6.00 -3.60
N SER A 133 4.47 -7.01 -4.46
CA SER A 133 4.96 -8.35 -4.07
C SER A 133 6.43 -8.30 -3.64
N ALA A 134 7.29 -7.60 -4.39
CA ALA A 134 8.69 -7.41 -4.01
C ALA A 134 8.85 -6.67 -2.67
N LEU A 135 8.01 -5.65 -2.41
CA LEU A 135 7.99 -4.93 -1.15
C LEU A 135 7.51 -5.82 0.01
N ASP A 136 6.49 -6.65 -0.20
CA ASP A 136 6.02 -7.62 0.80
C ASP A 136 7.14 -8.60 1.19
N SER A 137 7.82 -9.20 0.20
CA SER A 137 8.97 -10.09 0.44
C SER A 137 10.09 -9.36 1.19
N ALA A 138 10.49 -8.17 0.72
CA ALA A 138 11.56 -7.40 1.33
C ALA A 138 11.26 -6.99 2.78
N ILE A 139 10.00 -6.73 3.14
CA ILE A 139 9.63 -6.45 4.53
C ILE A 139 9.66 -7.73 5.38
N ARG A 140 9.20 -8.86 4.82
CA ARG A 140 9.14 -10.14 5.54
C ARG A 140 10.52 -10.77 5.77
N GLU A 141 11.48 -10.55 4.88
CA GLU A 141 12.85 -11.11 4.93
C GLU A 141 13.79 -10.38 5.90
N ARG A 142 13.42 -9.19 6.40
CA ARG A 142 14.30 -8.33 7.21
C ARG A 142 14.32 -8.63 8.70
N ASP A 143 13.61 -9.67 9.14
CA ASP A 143 13.58 -10.15 10.52
C ASP A 143 14.21 -11.55 10.66
#